data_AF-X0RXS8-F1
#
_entry.id   AF-X0RXS8-F1
#
_cell.length_a   1.000
_cell.length_b   1.000
_cell.length_c   1.000
_cell.angle_alpha   90.00
_cell.angle_beta   90.00
_cell.angle_gamma   90.00
#
_symmetry.space_group_name_H-M   'P 1'
#
loop_
_entity.id
_entity.type
_entity.pdbx_description
1 polymer ?
#
loop_
_entity_poly.entity_id
_entity_poly.type
_entity_poly.pdbx_seq_one_letter_code
_entity_poly.pdbx_strand_id
1 'polypeptide(L)'
;ASFGVGVLIDYGGNDKYIGRTTAQGFAQYGLGLLFDQKGDDIYSSFLVSQAHGATKGYGLLVDLAGDDIYFCDDEHILFPSVQARKHNRSMSQGFGGGLRGDLSDGHSLPGGVGVLYDLEGDDQYSAGVFAQGCAYWSGVGILLDSNGDDRYVGAWYTQAAGVHTGVGVLLDEGGNDTYIAQLNASQGLGHDFSLGMLIDKTGNDTYHAPNLSLGTANSNSIGLCFDLHGDDSYNSTGTLTLGAYNNSELGTLREDYLNIGIFLDTQGNDTYPGPPAAENSIWVREREHPQYELLSEKGVGLDGDYTKLPLRFEPYTEEKKK
;
A
#
# COMPACT_ATOMS: atom_id res chain seq x y z
N ALA A 1 -12.56 14.48 -13.43
CA ALA A 1 -13.78 14.32 -14.24
C ALA A 1 -14.90 13.73 -13.40
N SER A 2 -16.15 14.19 -13.58
CA SER A 2 -17.34 13.60 -12.94
C SER A 2 -18.38 13.34 -14.01
N PHE A 3 -18.75 12.06 -14.21
CA PHE A 3 -19.67 11.64 -15.28
C PHE A 3 -19.19 12.02 -16.70
N GLY A 4 -17.93 11.72 -17.02
CA GLY A 4 -17.35 12.05 -18.32
C GLY A 4 -15.85 11.84 -18.39
N VAL A 5 -15.21 12.49 -19.36
CA VAL A 5 -13.77 12.41 -19.60
C VAL A 5 -13.15 13.79 -19.39
N GLY A 6 -12.05 13.86 -18.65
CA GLY A 6 -11.21 15.05 -18.50
C GLY A 6 -9.75 14.67 -18.70
N VAL A 7 -9.06 15.44 -19.54
CA VAL A 7 -7.67 15.18 -19.93
C VAL A 7 -6.89 16.49 -19.82
N LEU A 8 -5.76 16.45 -19.13
CA LEU A 8 -4.71 17.46 -19.18
C LEU A 8 -3.45 16.77 -19.71
N ILE A 9 -2.81 17.40 -20.69
CA ILE A 9 -1.55 16.93 -21.28
C ILE A 9 -0.62 18.13 -21.28
N ASP A 10 0.51 17.98 -20.62
CA ASP A 10 1.66 18.87 -20.76
C ASP A 10 2.80 18.10 -21.45
N TYR A 11 3.61 18.82 -22.22
CA TYR A 11 4.71 18.25 -23.01
C TYR A 11 6.08 18.73 -22.52
N GLY A 12 6.08 19.54 -21.48
CA GLY A 12 7.17 19.77 -20.56
C GLY A 12 7.34 21.20 -20.12
N GLY A 13 8.13 21.33 -19.07
CA GLY A 13 8.41 22.57 -18.41
C GLY A 13 8.95 22.25 -17.03
N ASN A 14 8.77 23.17 -16.09
CA ASN A 14 8.94 22.88 -14.67
C ASN A 14 7.70 23.53 -14.04
N ASP A 15 6.66 22.74 -13.92
CA ASP A 15 5.29 23.13 -13.77
C ASP A 15 4.79 22.91 -12.34
N LYS A 16 3.69 23.60 -12.04
CA LYS A 16 3.05 23.55 -10.73
C LYS A 16 1.58 23.25 -10.90
N TYR A 17 1.25 21.98 -10.71
CA TYR A 17 -0.12 21.51 -10.64
C TYR A 17 -0.62 21.75 -9.21
N ILE A 18 -1.48 22.75 -9.01
CA ILE A 18 -2.00 23.10 -7.68
C ILE A 18 -3.52 22.93 -7.67
N GLY A 19 -4.02 22.07 -6.79
CA GLY A 19 -5.46 21.86 -6.62
C GLY A 19 -5.81 21.49 -5.19
N ARG A 20 -6.80 22.14 -4.58
CA ARG A 20 -7.16 21.84 -3.18
C ARG A 20 -7.76 20.44 -3.03
N THR A 21 -8.73 20.12 -3.87
CA THR A 21 -9.39 18.80 -3.91
C THR A 21 -9.80 18.45 -5.33
N THR A 22 -10.14 17.17 -5.59
CA THR A 22 -10.76 16.72 -6.84
C THR A 22 -10.01 17.18 -8.09
N ALA A 23 -8.69 17.00 -8.08
CA ALA A 23 -7.75 17.54 -9.07
C ALA A 23 -6.79 16.46 -9.59
N GLN A 24 -5.90 16.82 -10.53
CA GLN A 24 -4.75 16.01 -10.95
C GLN A 24 -5.11 14.55 -11.24
N GLY A 25 -5.82 14.30 -12.35
CA GLY A 25 -6.22 12.94 -12.71
C GLY A 25 -7.42 12.36 -11.93
N PHE A 26 -8.06 13.11 -11.02
CA PHE A 26 -9.27 12.64 -10.32
C PHE A 26 -10.40 12.21 -11.28
N ALA A 27 -11.10 11.10 -10.97
CA ALA A 27 -12.30 10.67 -11.69
C ALA A 27 -13.38 10.02 -10.80
N GLN A 28 -14.65 10.26 -11.15
CA GLN A 28 -15.81 9.50 -10.67
C GLN A 28 -16.80 9.27 -11.83
N TYR A 29 -17.32 8.05 -11.98
CA TYR A 29 -18.19 7.66 -13.10
C TYR A 29 -17.62 8.08 -14.48
N GLY A 30 -16.31 7.96 -14.68
CA GLY A 30 -15.64 8.58 -15.80
C GLY A 30 -14.14 8.33 -15.83
N LEU A 31 -13.44 9.07 -16.67
CA LEU A 31 -11.99 9.00 -16.86
C LEU A 31 -11.36 10.37 -16.59
N GLY A 32 -10.34 10.40 -15.75
CA GLY A 32 -9.51 11.57 -15.49
C GLY A 32 -8.07 11.21 -15.83
N LEU A 33 -7.42 11.99 -16.68
CA LEU A 33 -6.01 11.83 -17.03
C LEU A 33 -5.29 13.15 -16.84
N LEU A 34 -4.20 13.12 -16.08
CA LEU A 34 -3.11 14.08 -16.17
C LEU A 34 -1.92 13.33 -16.76
N PHE A 35 -1.33 13.87 -17.82
CA PHE A 35 -0.10 13.38 -18.42
C PHE A 35 0.90 14.53 -18.49
N ASP A 36 2.04 14.37 -17.84
CA ASP A 36 3.23 15.18 -18.08
C ASP A 36 4.27 14.34 -18.84
N GLN A 37 5.11 15.01 -19.63
CA GLN A 37 6.15 14.35 -20.41
C GLN A 37 7.55 14.60 -19.86
N LYS A 38 7.82 15.75 -19.23
CA LYS A 38 9.19 16.10 -18.81
C LYS A 38 9.24 17.30 -17.87
N GLY A 39 10.23 17.21 -17.00
CA GLY A 39 10.86 18.29 -16.25
C GLY A 39 10.38 18.34 -14.81
N ASP A 40 11.18 18.95 -13.94
CA ASP A 40 10.98 18.84 -12.50
C ASP A 40 9.74 19.64 -12.04
N ASP A 41 8.72 18.90 -11.63
CA ASP A 41 7.35 19.34 -11.43
C ASP A 41 6.90 19.23 -9.97
N ILE A 42 5.84 20.00 -9.65
CA ILE A 42 5.21 19.96 -8.34
C ILE A 42 3.71 19.70 -8.47
N TYR A 43 3.30 18.56 -7.95
CA TYR A 43 1.91 18.16 -7.77
C TYR A 43 1.47 18.45 -6.34
N SER A 44 0.76 19.56 -6.13
CA SER A 44 0.31 19.99 -4.79
C SER A 44 -1.20 19.89 -4.61
N SER A 45 -1.62 19.22 -3.54
CA SER A 45 -3.04 19.11 -3.17
C SER A 45 -3.27 18.79 -1.69
N PHE A 46 -4.53 18.54 -1.29
CA PHE A 46 -4.85 18.07 0.07
C PHE A 46 -5.61 16.74 0.07
N LEU A 47 -6.62 16.60 -0.77
CA LEU A 47 -7.63 15.54 -0.67
C LEU A 47 -8.19 15.15 -2.04
N VAL A 48 -8.31 13.86 -2.34
CA VAL A 48 -9.00 13.31 -3.52
C VAL A 48 -8.39 13.87 -4.81
N SER A 49 -7.13 13.56 -5.03
CA SER A 49 -6.29 14.13 -6.10
C SER A 49 -5.23 13.11 -6.52
N GLN A 50 -4.36 13.48 -7.46
CA GLN A 50 -3.19 12.70 -7.88
C GLN A 50 -3.59 11.25 -8.20
N ALA A 51 -4.35 11.10 -9.28
CA ALA A 51 -4.90 9.83 -9.76
C ALA A 51 -5.93 9.16 -8.84
N HIS A 52 -6.79 9.93 -8.17
CA HIS A 52 -7.88 9.34 -7.40
C HIS A 52 -9.00 8.76 -8.31
N GLY A 53 -9.23 7.45 -8.22
CA GLY A 53 -10.36 6.75 -8.83
C GLY A 53 -11.50 6.50 -7.85
N ALA A 54 -12.49 7.40 -7.82
CA ALA A 54 -13.71 7.24 -7.02
C ALA A 54 -14.66 6.22 -7.66
N THR A 55 -15.84 5.96 -7.08
CA THR A 55 -16.86 5.03 -7.61
C THR A 55 -16.99 5.05 -9.14
N LYS A 56 -16.71 3.90 -9.77
CA LYS A 56 -16.72 3.70 -11.24
C LYS A 56 -15.87 4.71 -12.04
N GLY A 57 -14.91 5.35 -11.38
CA GLY A 57 -13.97 6.28 -11.94
C GLY A 57 -12.63 5.61 -12.24
N TYR A 58 -11.98 6.07 -13.28
CA TYR A 58 -10.61 5.71 -13.64
C TYR A 58 -9.79 6.99 -13.56
N GLY A 59 -9.04 7.14 -12.46
CA GLY A 59 -8.17 8.30 -12.25
C GLY A 59 -6.72 7.93 -12.59
N LEU A 60 -6.09 8.74 -13.43
CA LEU A 60 -4.72 8.50 -13.91
C LEU A 60 -3.90 9.78 -13.81
N LEU A 61 -2.68 9.63 -13.30
CA LEU A 61 -1.59 10.60 -13.38
C LEU A 61 -0.39 9.84 -13.92
N VAL A 62 0.17 10.30 -15.02
CA VAL A 62 1.37 9.74 -15.64
C VAL A 62 2.36 10.87 -15.77
N ASP A 63 3.50 10.75 -15.11
CA ASP A 63 4.70 11.54 -15.37
C ASP A 63 5.73 10.63 -16.04
N LEU A 64 6.54 11.18 -16.94
CA LEU A 64 7.51 10.39 -17.70
C LEU A 64 8.96 10.73 -17.38
N ALA A 65 9.25 11.88 -16.78
CA ALA A 65 10.63 12.27 -16.45
C ALA A 65 10.68 13.56 -15.62
N GLY A 66 11.55 13.59 -14.62
CA GLY A 66 11.86 14.79 -13.84
C GLY A 66 12.06 14.42 -12.38
N ASP A 67 12.81 15.23 -11.63
CA ASP A 67 12.88 15.01 -10.17
C ASP A 67 11.64 15.67 -9.52
N ASP A 68 10.58 14.91 -9.29
CA ASP A 68 9.25 15.41 -9.05
C ASP A 68 8.81 15.40 -7.59
N ILE A 69 7.86 16.29 -7.28
CA ILE A 69 7.28 16.42 -5.93
C ILE A 69 5.78 16.16 -5.96
N TYR A 70 5.40 14.99 -5.45
CA TYR A 70 4.03 14.60 -5.19
C TYR A 70 3.64 14.93 -3.74
N PHE A 71 3.02 16.08 -3.55
CA PHE A 71 2.70 16.61 -2.22
C PHE A 71 1.19 16.71 -1.96
N CYS A 72 0.71 15.90 -1.03
CA CYS A 72 -0.58 16.07 -0.38
C CYS A 72 -0.35 16.67 1.03
N ASP A 73 -0.69 17.94 1.21
CA ASP A 73 -0.42 18.70 2.43
C ASP A 73 -1.00 18.00 3.67
N ASP A 74 -0.12 17.65 4.60
CA ASP A 74 -0.42 17.04 5.89
C ASP A 74 0.08 17.89 7.07
N GLU A 75 0.54 19.11 6.81
CA GLU A 75 0.96 20.07 7.82
C GLU A 75 -0.21 21.00 8.21
N HIS A 76 -0.96 21.47 7.22
CA HIS A 76 -2.13 22.31 7.39
C HIS A 76 -3.39 21.44 7.43
N ILE A 77 -3.88 21.13 8.63
CA ILE A 77 -4.99 20.18 8.81
C ILE A 77 -6.34 20.82 8.43
N LEU A 78 -6.79 20.59 7.20
CA LEU A 78 -8.06 21.08 6.64
C LEU A 78 -9.11 19.98 6.49
N PHE A 79 -8.68 18.75 6.26
CA PHE A 79 -9.52 17.58 6.03
C PHE A 79 -9.12 16.44 6.96
N PRO A 80 -9.25 16.61 8.29
CA PRO A 80 -8.73 15.67 9.26
C PRO A 80 -9.31 14.26 9.06
N SER A 81 -8.42 13.27 9.13
CA SER A 81 -8.79 11.86 9.11
C SER A 81 -9.44 11.45 10.43
N VAL A 82 -10.41 10.52 10.37
CA VAL A 82 -11.04 9.97 11.58
C VAL A 82 -10.11 9.01 12.31
N GLN A 83 -9.20 8.35 11.57
CA GLN A 83 -8.18 7.46 12.10
C GLN A 83 -7.10 8.25 12.85
N ALA A 84 -6.69 9.39 12.29
CA ALA A 84 -5.67 10.26 12.87
C ALA A 84 -6.03 11.73 12.66
N ARG A 85 -6.68 12.34 13.65
CA ARG A 85 -7.22 13.72 13.54
C ARG A 85 -6.16 14.82 13.36
N LYS A 86 -4.88 14.49 13.60
CA LYS A 86 -3.74 15.37 13.37
C LYS A 86 -3.16 15.27 11.95
N HIS A 87 -3.75 14.42 11.11
CA HIS A 87 -3.36 14.21 9.73
C HIS A 87 -4.58 14.41 8.82
N ASN A 88 -4.35 14.97 7.64
CA ASN A 88 -5.34 15.04 6.58
C ASN A 88 -5.61 13.66 6.02
N ARG A 89 -6.87 13.45 5.63
CA ARG A 89 -7.24 12.35 4.74
C ARG A 89 -6.88 12.79 3.33
N SER A 90 -5.88 12.15 2.73
CA SER A 90 -5.43 12.45 1.38
C SER A 90 -6.28 11.73 0.34
N MET A 91 -6.42 10.40 0.39
CA MET A 91 -7.10 9.64 -0.69
C MET A 91 -6.53 10.01 -2.07
N SER A 92 -5.21 9.97 -2.21
CA SER A 92 -4.48 10.47 -3.37
C SER A 92 -3.26 9.59 -3.68
N GLN A 93 -2.52 9.93 -4.74
CA GLN A 93 -1.33 9.22 -5.19
C GLN A 93 -1.66 7.77 -5.57
N GLY A 94 -2.46 7.64 -6.63
CA GLY A 94 -2.89 6.33 -7.12
C GLY A 94 -3.95 5.68 -6.24
N PHE A 95 -4.82 6.47 -5.59
CA PHE A 95 -5.82 5.92 -4.68
C PHE A 95 -7.10 5.45 -5.40
N GLY A 96 -7.59 4.26 -5.08
CA GLY A 96 -8.89 3.77 -5.52
C GLY A 96 -9.91 3.67 -4.40
N GLY A 97 -11.11 4.22 -4.57
CA GLY A 97 -12.13 4.03 -3.53
C GLY A 97 -13.59 4.20 -3.88
N GLY A 98 -14.41 3.51 -3.10
CA GLY A 98 -15.87 3.45 -3.23
C GLY A 98 -16.62 4.32 -2.24
N LEU A 99 -17.95 4.33 -2.40
CA LEU A 99 -18.85 4.92 -1.42
C LEU A 99 -19.22 3.84 -0.42
N ARG A 100 -18.75 3.98 0.81
CA ARG A 100 -19.15 3.11 1.93
C ARG A 100 -20.42 3.68 2.58
N GLY A 101 -21.54 2.98 2.41
CA GLY A 101 -22.85 3.41 2.89
C GLY A 101 -23.38 2.67 4.11
N ASP A 102 -22.71 1.63 4.60
CA ASP A 102 -23.14 0.80 5.73
C ASP A 102 -23.35 1.59 7.04
N LEU A 103 -22.57 2.65 7.25
CA LEU A 103 -22.69 3.55 8.41
C LEU A 103 -23.59 4.78 8.15
N SER A 104 -24.17 4.90 6.96
CA SER A 104 -25.04 6.02 6.57
C SER A 104 -26.45 5.56 6.19
N ASP A 105 -26.71 5.30 4.92
CA ASP A 105 -28.02 5.02 4.34
C ASP A 105 -28.16 3.57 3.82
N GLY A 106 -27.11 2.77 3.99
CA GLY A 106 -27.03 1.37 3.56
C GLY A 106 -26.65 1.19 2.09
N HIS A 107 -26.47 2.25 1.30
CA HIS A 107 -26.19 2.15 -0.13
C HIS A 107 -24.70 2.25 -0.44
N SER A 108 -24.00 1.13 -0.27
CA SER A 108 -22.59 1.02 -0.69
C SER A 108 -22.45 0.87 -2.20
N LEU A 109 -21.43 1.51 -2.77
CA LEU A 109 -21.06 1.39 -4.18
C LEU A 109 -19.57 1.02 -4.29
N PRO A 110 -19.21 0.09 -5.19
CA PRO A 110 -17.81 -0.31 -5.36
C PRO A 110 -16.95 0.85 -5.84
N GLY A 111 -15.65 0.74 -5.58
CA GLY A 111 -14.68 1.77 -5.92
C GLY A 111 -14.34 1.87 -7.39
N GLY A 112 -13.49 2.84 -7.68
CA GLY A 112 -12.83 2.99 -8.98
C GLY A 112 -11.41 2.44 -8.95
N VAL A 113 -10.68 2.79 -10.00
CA VAL A 113 -9.26 2.50 -10.16
C VAL A 113 -8.48 3.81 -10.19
N GLY A 114 -7.52 3.96 -9.28
CA GLY A 114 -6.55 5.05 -9.28
C GLY A 114 -5.18 4.52 -9.67
N VAL A 115 -4.50 5.19 -10.60
CA VAL A 115 -3.15 4.82 -11.07
C VAL A 115 -2.27 6.06 -11.15
N LEU A 116 -1.29 6.16 -10.26
CA LEU A 116 -0.16 7.06 -10.44
C LEU A 116 0.98 6.24 -11.05
N TYR A 117 1.58 6.74 -12.12
CA TYR A 117 2.73 6.13 -12.75
C TYR A 117 3.81 7.18 -13.00
N ASP A 118 4.96 7.01 -12.34
CA ASP A 118 6.21 7.71 -12.62
C ASP A 118 7.23 6.77 -13.28
N LEU A 119 8.08 7.30 -14.14
CA LEU A 119 9.06 6.54 -14.92
C LEU A 119 10.52 6.88 -14.63
N GLU A 120 10.86 8.13 -14.34
CA GLU A 120 12.27 8.56 -14.24
C GLU A 120 12.39 9.77 -13.31
N GLY A 121 13.24 9.69 -12.30
CA GLY A 121 13.58 10.86 -11.47
C GLY A 121 13.83 10.48 -10.02
N ASP A 122 14.53 11.32 -9.26
CA ASP A 122 14.63 11.14 -7.81
C ASP A 122 13.42 11.83 -7.13
N ASP A 123 12.35 11.08 -6.86
CA ASP A 123 11.03 11.60 -6.56
C ASP A 123 10.68 11.66 -5.06
N GLN A 124 9.78 12.59 -4.74
CA GLN A 124 9.28 12.78 -3.38
C GLN A 124 7.77 12.64 -3.29
N TYR A 125 7.32 11.57 -2.62
CA TYR A 125 5.93 11.30 -2.32
C TYR A 125 5.61 11.61 -0.87
N SER A 126 4.74 12.59 -0.61
CA SER A 126 4.31 12.92 0.75
C SER A 126 2.80 13.05 0.86
N ALA A 127 2.21 12.34 1.82
CA ALA A 127 0.78 12.38 2.08
C ALA A 127 0.43 12.02 3.54
N GLY A 128 -0.79 12.37 3.95
CA GLY A 128 -1.34 12.00 5.24
C GLY A 128 -1.89 10.57 5.23
N VAL A 129 -3.22 10.44 5.33
CA VAL A 129 -3.91 9.14 5.46
C VAL A 129 -4.53 8.72 4.13
N PHE A 130 -4.44 7.42 3.80
CA PHE A 130 -4.99 6.80 2.58
C PHE A 130 -4.31 7.31 1.29
N ALA A 131 -3.06 6.92 1.05
CA ALA A 131 -2.32 7.38 -0.13
C ALA A 131 -1.28 6.36 -0.61
N GLN A 132 -0.57 6.68 -1.69
CA GLN A 132 0.57 5.90 -2.21
C GLN A 132 0.16 4.48 -2.56
N GLY A 133 -0.69 4.35 -3.58
CA GLY A 133 -1.21 3.07 -4.03
C GLY A 133 -2.23 2.44 -3.08
N CYS A 134 -2.79 3.20 -2.14
CA CYS A 134 -3.77 2.70 -1.18
C CYS A 134 -5.17 2.54 -1.83
N ALA A 135 -5.98 1.61 -1.31
CA ALA A 135 -7.38 1.47 -1.71
C ALA A 135 -8.35 1.36 -0.53
N TYR A 136 -9.55 1.90 -0.69
CA TYR A 136 -10.63 1.85 0.31
C TYR A 136 -12.00 1.58 -0.30
N TRP A 137 -12.69 0.58 0.23
CA TRP A 137 -14.03 0.13 -0.16
C TRP A 137 -14.14 -0.32 -1.62
N SER A 138 -13.66 -1.54 -1.88
CA SER A 138 -13.75 -2.22 -3.18
C SER A 138 -13.17 -1.41 -4.35
N GLY A 139 -12.18 -0.56 -4.09
CA GLY A 139 -11.40 0.14 -5.10
C GLY A 139 -10.08 -0.55 -5.37
N VAL A 140 -9.40 -0.11 -6.43
CA VAL A 140 -8.04 -0.53 -6.77
C VAL A 140 -7.15 0.72 -6.81
N GLY A 141 -6.15 0.76 -5.95
CA GLY A 141 -5.16 1.81 -5.91
C GLY A 141 -3.81 1.26 -6.34
N ILE A 142 -3.11 1.97 -7.22
CA ILE A 142 -1.84 1.58 -7.80
C ILE A 142 -0.93 2.81 -7.85
N LEU A 143 0.24 2.70 -7.25
CA LEU A 143 1.38 3.56 -7.50
C LEU A 143 2.46 2.71 -8.16
N LEU A 144 2.95 3.17 -9.30
CA LEU A 144 4.07 2.56 -10.02
C LEU A 144 5.16 3.62 -10.11
N ASP A 145 6.35 3.27 -9.65
CA ASP A 145 7.58 4.01 -9.88
C ASP A 145 8.57 3.10 -10.60
N SER A 146 9.39 3.64 -11.50
CA SER A 146 10.27 2.82 -12.34
C SER A 146 11.76 2.99 -12.08
N ASN A 147 12.24 4.17 -11.68
CA ASN A 147 13.67 4.41 -11.53
C ASN A 147 13.98 5.75 -10.86
N GLY A 148 14.75 5.71 -9.78
CA GLY A 148 15.18 6.91 -9.05
C GLY A 148 15.67 6.55 -7.66
N ASP A 149 16.31 7.46 -6.92
CA ASP A 149 16.44 7.30 -5.47
C ASP A 149 15.25 8.00 -4.78
N ASP A 150 14.18 7.25 -4.52
CA ASP A 150 12.85 7.77 -4.21
C ASP A 150 12.51 7.80 -2.72
N ARG A 151 11.56 8.68 -2.39
CA ARG A 151 11.29 9.05 -0.99
C ARG A 151 9.81 9.11 -0.68
N TYR A 152 9.30 8.03 -0.08
CA TYR A 152 7.89 7.87 0.31
C TYR A 152 7.63 8.22 1.77
N VAL A 153 6.77 9.20 2.04
CA VAL A 153 6.30 9.60 3.37
C VAL A 153 4.78 9.50 3.45
N GLY A 154 4.29 8.69 4.39
CA GLY A 154 2.88 8.53 4.66
C GLY A 154 2.55 8.52 6.15
N ALA A 155 1.35 8.95 6.53
CA ALA A 155 0.93 8.90 7.93
C ALA A 155 0.36 7.53 8.33
N TRP A 156 -0.75 7.09 7.73
CA TRP A 156 -1.47 5.85 8.09
C TRP A 156 -2.23 5.34 6.86
N TYR A 157 -2.26 4.04 6.60
CA TYR A 157 -2.90 3.47 5.41
C TYR A 157 -2.25 4.03 4.15
N THR A 158 -0.93 3.86 4.07
CA THR A 158 -0.09 4.32 2.97
C THR A 158 0.78 3.19 2.44
N GLN A 159 1.38 3.39 1.27
CA GLN A 159 2.36 2.48 0.68
C GLN A 159 1.72 1.10 0.47
N ALA A 160 0.80 1.04 -0.49
CA ALA A 160 0.05 -0.16 -0.89
C ALA A 160 -0.95 -0.74 0.13
N ALA A 161 -1.46 0.04 1.07
CA ALA A 161 -2.46 -0.47 2.00
C ALA A 161 -3.80 -0.77 1.31
N GLY A 162 -4.29 -2.01 1.39
CA GLY A 162 -5.62 -2.39 0.95
C GLY A 162 -6.61 -2.39 2.11
N VAL A 163 -7.75 -1.71 1.99
CA VAL A 163 -8.68 -1.53 3.11
C VAL A 163 -10.13 -1.80 2.71
N HIS A 164 -10.82 -2.64 3.49
CA HIS A 164 -12.23 -3.03 3.31
C HIS A 164 -12.52 -3.48 1.87
N THR A 165 -12.04 -4.67 1.50
CA THR A 165 -12.11 -5.24 0.13
C THR A 165 -11.38 -4.46 -0.96
N GLY A 166 -10.59 -3.44 -0.59
CA GLY A 166 -9.72 -2.73 -1.52
C GLY A 166 -8.53 -3.56 -1.98
N VAL A 167 -7.92 -3.18 -3.09
CA VAL A 167 -6.63 -3.70 -3.56
C VAL A 167 -5.66 -2.54 -3.64
N GLY A 168 -4.68 -2.49 -2.75
CA GLY A 168 -3.61 -1.49 -2.78
C GLY A 168 -2.31 -2.10 -3.31
N VAL A 169 -1.66 -1.39 -4.23
CA VAL A 169 -0.41 -1.80 -4.87
C VAL A 169 0.55 -0.63 -4.94
N LEU A 170 1.79 -0.85 -4.51
CA LEU A 170 2.93 0.00 -4.78
C LEU A 170 3.99 -0.92 -5.39
N LEU A 171 4.45 -0.59 -6.58
CA LEU A 171 5.59 -1.23 -7.23
C LEU A 171 6.62 -0.15 -7.48
N ASP A 172 7.79 -0.33 -6.90
CA ASP A 172 9.00 0.37 -7.27
C ASP A 172 9.88 -0.58 -8.10
N GLU A 173 10.39 -0.11 -9.25
CA GLU A 173 11.26 -0.94 -10.08
C GLU A 173 12.74 -0.78 -9.80
N GLY A 174 13.18 0.27 -9.08
CA GLY A 174 14.51 0.32 -8.51
C GLY A 174 15.03 1.69 -8.13
N GLY A 175 15.96 1.68 -7.18
CA GLY A 175 16.40 2.89 -6.49
C GLY A 175 17.08 2.57 -5.19
N ASN A 176 17.72 3.52 -4.51
CA ASN A 176 17.98 3.38 -3.08
C ASN A 176 16.92 4.18 -2.32
N ASP A 177 15.80 3.51 -2.06
CA ASP A 177 14.55 4.13 -1.72
C ASP A 177 14.34 4.22 -0.22
N THR A 178 13.53 5.19 0.19
CA THR A 178 13.19 5.39 1.60
C THR A 178 11.69 5.40 1.82
N TYR A 179 11.20 4.36 2.49
CA TYR A 179 9.80 4.16 2.86
C TYR A 179 9.54 4.54 4.31
N ILE A 180 8.82 5.64 4.54
CA ILE A 180 8.48 6.12 5.89
C ILE A 180 6.97 6.13 6.11
N ALA A 181 6.51 5.26 7.01
CA ALA A 181 5.17 5.35 7.58
C ALA A 181 5.25 5.87 9.03
N GLN A 182 4.53 6.95 9.33
CA GLN A 182 4.62 7.61 10.63
C GLN A 182 3.78 6.90 11.71
N LEU A 183 2.66 6.32 11.32
CA LEU A 183 1.70 5.62 12.15
C LEU A 183 1.36 4.26 11.54
N ASN A 184 0.55 3.49 12.27
CA ASN A 184 0.15 2.11 11.98
C ASN A 184 -0.31 1.84 10.54
N ALA A 185 -0.32 0.57 10.15
CA ALA A 185 -1.13 0.06 9.06
C ALA A 185 -0.74 0.54 7.64
N SER A 186 0.50 0.27 7.21
CA SER A 186 1.06 0.71 5.90
C SER A 186 1.92 -0.39 5.25
N GLN A 187 2.60 -0.12 4.13
CA GLN A 187 3.63 -0.97 3.53
C GLN A 187 3.15 -2.40 3.23
N GLY A 188 2.26 -2.53 2.25
CA GLY A 188 1.75 -3.82 1.81
C GLY A 188 0.75 -4.46 2.78
N LEU A 189 0.13 -3.68 3.67
CA LEU A 189 -0.90 -4.17 4.58
C LEU A 189 -2.18 -4.59 3.83
N GLY A 190 -2.67 -5.79 4.12
CA GLY A 190 -4.09 -6.13 3.97
C GLY A 190 -4.89 -5.81 5.24
N HIS A 191 -6.04 -5.16 5.09
CA HIS A 191 -7.07 -4.97 6.12
C HIS A 191 -8.50 -5.26 5.64
N ASP A 192 -9.16 -6.20 6.30
CA ASP A 192 -10.59 -6.53 6.13
C ASP A 192 -10.93 -6.99 4.71
N PHE A 193 -10.62 -8.26 4.41
CA PHE A 193 -10.89 -8.90 3.11
C PHE A 193 -10.24 -8.22 1.90
N SER A 194 -9.16 -7.49 2.12
CA SER A 194 -8.43 -6.75 1.10
C SER A 194 -7.09 -7.40 0.76
N LEU A 195 -6.45 -6.83 -0.26
CA LEU A 195 -5.06 -7.11 -0.63
C LEU A 195 -4.25 -5.82 -0.50
N GLY A 196 -3.15 -5.86 0.25
CA GLY A 196 -2.07 -4.88 0.13
C GLY A 196 -0.81 -5.55 -0.41
N MET A 197 -0.12 -4.89 -1.33
CA MET A 197 1.05 -5.44 -2.01
C MET A 197 2.07 -4.33 -2.28
N LEU A 198 3.13 -4.30 -1.49
CA LEU A 198 4.32 -3.50 -1.78
C LEU A 198 5.35 -4.42 -2.44
N ILE A 199 5.92 -3.97 -3.55
CA ILE A 199 7.02 -4.63 -4.25
C ILE A 199 8.09 -3.59 -4.49
N ASP A 200 9.27 -3.82 -3.93
CA ASP A 200 10.52 -3.21 -4.36
C ASP A 200 11.31 -4.25 -5.16
N LYS A 201 11.94 -3.82 -6.25
CA LYS A 201 12.64 -4.72 -7.15
C LYS A 201 14.16 -4.67 -6.98
N THR A 202 14.76 -3.51 -6.74
CA THR A 202 16.22 -3.39 -6.69
C THR A 202 16.71 -2.15 -5.96
N GLY A 203 17.77 -2.35 -5.18
CA GLY A 203 18.67 -1.30 -4.69
C GLY A 203 18.78 -1.38 -3.17
N ASN A 204 19.33 -0.39 -2.48
CA ASN A 204 19.58 -0.52 -1.03
C ASN A 204 18.60 0.35 -0.25
N ASP A 205 17.55 -0.28 0.23
CA ASP A 205 16.33 0.40 0.65
C ASP A 205 16.22 0.52 2.16
N THR A 206 15.53 1.56 2.60
CA THR A 206 15.30 1.80 4.02
C THR A 206 13.82 1.89 4.35
N TYR A 207 13.37 1.00 5.22
CA TYR A 207 11.99 0.92 5.67
C TYR A 207 11.85 1.37 7.11
N HIS A 208 11.11 2.45 7.34
CA HIS A 208 10.65 2.86 8.66
C HIS A 208 9.21 2.42 8.87
N ALA A 209 9.07 1.27 9.54
CA ALA A 209 7.84 0.52 9.61
C ALA A 209 7.22 0.55 11.03
N PRO A 210 6.07 1.20 11.23
CA PRO A 210 5.29 1.11 12.45
C PRO A 210 4.57 -0.25 12.52
N ASN A 211 3.67 -0.42 13.49
CA ASN A 211 2.89 -1.65 13.61
C ASN A 211 1.98 -1.87 12.38
N LEU A 212 1.52 -3.11 12.16
CA LEU A 212 0.71 -3.52 11.01
C LEU A 212 1.32 -3.11 9.66
N SER A 213 2.61 -3.36 9.48
CA SER A 213 3.33 -2.97 8.25
C SER A 213 4.13 -4.12 7.67
N LEU A 214 4.80 -3.89 6.54
CA LEU A 214 5.69 -4.84 5.88
C LEU A 214 4.99 -6.19 5.62
N GLY A 215 3.92 -6.14 4.83
CA GLY A 215 3.22 -7.35 4.38
C GLY A 215 2.37 -7.99 5.47
N THR A 216 1.88 -7.20 6.43
CA THR A 216 0.99 -7.71 7.48
C THR A 216 -0.42 -7.93 6.95
N ALA A 217 -1.08 -9.00 7.39
CA ALA A 217 -2.52 -9.20 7.18
C ALA A 217 -3.32 -8.90 8.45
N ASN A 218 -4.48 -8.28 8.30
CA ASN A 218 -5.36 -7.92 9.39
C ASN A 218 -6.82 -8.22 9.02
N SER A 219 -7.50 -9.01 9.83
CA SER A 219 -8.93 -9.31 9.68
C SER A 219 -9.28 -9.97 8.33
N ASN A 220 -8.73 -11.16 8.06
CA ASN A 220 -8.99 -11.98 6.86
C ASN A 220 -8.57 -11.34 5.55
N SER A 221 -7.37 -10.79 5.52
CA SER A 221 -6.81 -10.13 4.34
C SER A 221 -5.56 -10.85 3.85
N ILE A 222 -5.00 -10.34 2.76
CA ILE A 222 -3.68 -10.72 2.25
C ILE A 222 -2.79 -9.48 2.33
N GLY A 223 -1.68 -9.58 3.06
CA GLY A 223 -0.65 -8.55 3.10
C GLY A 223 0.65 -9.10 2.52
N LEU A 224 1.24 -8.37 1.59
CA LEU A 224 2.45 -8.78 0.86
C LEU A 224 3.43 -7.60 0.84
N CYS A 225 4.68 -7.87 1.20
CA CYS A 225 5.79 -6.93 1.06
C CYS A 225 6.97 -7.72 0.53
N PHE A 226 7.37 -7.43 -0.70
CA PHE A 226 8.44 -8.13 -1.40
C PHE A 226 9.54 -7.12 -1.70
N ASP A 227 10.69 -7.34 -1.11
CA ASP A 227 11.96 -6.74 -1.50
C ASP A 227 12.77 -7.83 -2.20
N LEU A 228 13.34 -7.53 -3.37
CA LEU A 228 13.84 -8.56 -4.27
C LEU A 228 15.34 -8.53 -4.52
N HIS A 229 16.03 -7.42 -4.26
CA HIS A 229 17.46 -7.30 -4.47
C HIS A 229 17.98 -6.07 -3.72
N GLY A 230 18.97 -6.21 -2.86
CA GLY A 230 19.48 -5.05 -2.14
C GLY A 230 20.45 -5.37 -1.03
N ASP A 231 20.90 -4.35 -0.31
CA ASP A 231 21.41 -4.51 1.06
C ASP A 231 20.52 -3.61 1.93
N ASP A 232 19.48 -4.18 2.53
CA ASP A 232 18.30 -3.42 2.99
C ASP A 232 18.25 -3.19 4.51
N SER A 233 17.51 -2.17 4.91
CA SER A 233 17.35 -1.81 6.32
C SER A 233 15.90 -1.70 6.77
N TYR A 234 15.48 -2.69 7.55
CA TYR A 234 14.16 -2.75 8.16
C TYR A 234 14.17 -2.19 9.58
N ASN A 235 13.74 -0.95 9.70
CA ASN A 235 13.60 -0.24 10.97
C ASN A 235 12.15 -0.27 11.46
N SER A 236 11.77 -1.35 12.14
CA SER A 236 10.43 -1.53 12.69
C SER A 236 10.33 -1.28 14.20
N THR A 237 9.23 -0.64 14.63
CA THR A 237 8.91 -0.41 16.05
C THR A 237 7.71 -1.23 16.55
N GLY A 238 7.01 -1.92 15.64
CA GLY A 238 5.83 -2.74 15.94
C GLY A 238 6.15 -4.22 16.12
N THR A 239 5.21 -4.98 16.69
CA THR A 239 5.30 -6.44 16.81
C THR A 239 4.54 -7.19 15.72
N LEU A 240 3.68 -6.48 14.98
CA LEU A 240 2.90 -7.00 13.86
C LEU A 240 3.49 -6.44 12.57
N THR A 241 4.68 -6.89 12.20
CA THR A 241 5.39 -6.52 10.97
C THR A 241 6.05 -7.74 10.33
N LEU A 242 6.66 -7.56 9.16
CA LEU A 242 7.51 -8.56 8.50
C LEU A 242 6.74 -9.88 8.28
N GLY A 243 5.60 -9.77 7.60
CA GLY A 243 4.77 -10.92 7.23
C GLY A 243 3.89 -11.45 8.36
N ALA A 244 3.58 -10.61 9.33
CA ALA A 244 2.68 -10.92 10.43
C ALA A 244 1.21 -11.07 10.00
N TYR A 245 0.38 -11.66 10.87
CA TYR A 245 -1.08 -11.57 10.76
C TYR A 245 -1.66 -10.98 12.06
N ASN A 246 -2.86 -10.42 12.00
CA ASN A 246 -3.58 -9.90 13.17
C ASN A 246 -5.06 -10.25 13.13
N ASN A 247 -5.66 -10.34 14.31
CA ASN A 247 -7.07 -10.64 14.60
C ASN A 247 -7.52 -12.04 14.17
N SER A 248 -7.28 -13.03 15.04
CA SER A 248 -7.91 -14.35 14.97
C SER A 248 -8.91 -14.51 16.12
N GLU A 249 -10.20 -14.38 15.85
CA GLU A 249 -11.26 -14.54 16.85
C GLU A 249 -12.01 -15.87 16.66
N LEU A 250 -11.96 -16.73 17.68
CA LEU A 250 -12.71 -17.99 17.70
C LEU A 250 -14.22 -17.76 17.78
N GLY A 251 -14.98 -18.67 17.15
CA GLY A 251 -16.44 -18.67 17.18
C GLY A 251 -17.08 -17.64 16.25
N THR A 252 -16.30 -17.08 15.33
CA THR A 252 -16.79 -16.19 14.27
C THR A 252 -16.49 -16.82 12.92
N LEU A 253 -17.23 -16.43 11.87
CA LEU A 253 -16.93 -16.88 10.51
C LEU A 253 -15.50 -16.51 10.05
N ARG A 254 -14.83 -15.58 10.74
CA ARG A 254 -13.47 -15.15 10.41
C ARG A 254 -12.43 -16.24 10.66
N GLU A 255 -12.68 -17.21 11.53
CA GLU A 255 -11.71 -18.30 11.78
C GLU A 255 -11.48 -19.20 10.54
N ASP A 256 -12.50 -19.29 9.68
CA ASP A 256 -12.49 -20.11 8.47
C ASP A 256 -11.98 -19.38 7.22
N TYR A 257 -11.80 -18.06 7.25
CA TYR A 257 -11.33 -17.29 6.11
C TYR A 257 -9.82 -17.06 6.16
N LEU A 258 -9.19 -17.05 4.99
CA LEU A 258 -7.76 -16.78 4.85
C LEU A 258 -7.39 -15.41 5.43
N ASN A 259 -6.37 -15.40 6.26
CA ASN A 259 -5.69 -14.20 6.72
C ASN A 259 -4.19 -14.52 6.65
N ILE A 260 -3.48 -13.91 5.70
CA ILE A 260 -2.08 -14.27 5.45
C ILE A 260 -1.20 -13.06 5.21
N GLY A 261 -0.23 -12.87 6.10
CA GLY A 261 0.88 -11.96 5.89
C GLY A 261 2.07 -12.69 5.29
N ILE A 262 2.71 -12.06 4.30
CA ILE A 262 3.94 -12.56 3.69
C ILE A 262 4.90 -11.39 3.56
N PHE A 263 6.08 -11.56 4.13
CA PHE A 263 7.24 -10.75 3.85
C PHE A 263 8.28 -11.60 3.14
N LEU A 264 8.88 -11.04 2.09
CA LEU A 264 9.92 -11.66 1.30
C LEU A 264 10.99 -10.61 1.11
N ASP A 265 12.19 -10.93 1.56
CA ASP A 265 13.42 -10.30 1.12
C ASP A 265 14.22 -11.37 0.36
N THR A 266 14.72 -11.05 -0.83
CA THR A 266 15.65 -11.93 -1.53
C THR A 266 16.93 -11.21 -1.89
N GLN A 267 18.06 -11.92 -1.73
CA GLN A 267 19.39 -11.48 -2.12
C GLN A 267 19.82 -10.17 -1.46
N GLY A 268 20.72 -10.27 -0.49
CA GLY A 268 21.29 -9.08 0.12
C GLY A 268 22.13 -9.39 1.33
N ASN A 269 22.52 -8.33 2.04
CA ASN A 269 22.96 -8.40 3.43
C ASN A 269 22.19 -7.35 4.23
N ASP A 270 21.14 -7.81 4.89
CA ASP A 270 20.07 -6.97 5.37
C ASP A 270 20.11 -6.80 6.89
N THR A 271 19.44 -5.76 7.35
CA THR A 271 19.37 -5.41 8.77
C THR A 271 17.94 -5.42 9.27
N TYR A 272 17.72 -6.17 10.35
CA TYR A 272 16.40 -6.36 10.95
C TYR A 272 16.33 -5.78 12.38
N PRO A 273 15.11 -5.46 12.87
CA PRO A 273 14.93 -4.93 14.23
C PRO A 273 15.33 -5.90 15.34
N GLY A 274 15.36 -7.20 15.02
CA GLY A 274 15.73 -8.29 15.93
C GLY A 274 14.81 -9.50 15.80
N PRO A 275 15.07 -10.57 16.58
CA PRO A 275 14.37 -11.84 16.45
C PRO A 275 12.84 -11.74 16.59
N PRO A 276 12.06 -12.57 15.86
CA PRO A 276 12.53 -13.72 15.08
C PRO A 276 13.06 -13.38 13.69
N ALA A 277 12.88 -12.15 13.20
CA ALA A 277 13.40 -11.72 11.92
C ALA A 277 14.93 -11.55 11.98
N ALA A 278 15.62 -12.07 10.97
CA ALA A 278 17.06 -12.03 10.87
C ALA A 278 17.52 -12.34 9.45
N GLU A 279 18.73 -11.86 9.17
CA GLU A 279 19.50 -12.15 7.97
C GLU A 279 19.49 -13.64 7.61
N ASN A 280 19.24 -13.97 6.34
CA ASN A 280 19.30 -15.33 5.79
C ASN A 280 18.46 -16.33 6.60
N SER A 281 17.22 -15.98 6.94
CA SER A 281 16.36 -16.82 7.79
C SER A 281 14.91 -16.89 7.33
N ILE A 282 14.18 -17.89 7.85
CA ILE A 282 12.73 -17.97 7.73
C ILE A 282 12.14 -17.89 9.12
N TRP A 283 11.16 -17.01 9.31
CA TRP A 283 10.37 -16.96 10.54
C TRP A 283 8.89 -17.16 10.24
N VAL A 284 8.25 -17.96 11.08
CA VAL A 284 6.81 -18.20 11.03
C VAL A 284 6.21 -17.62 12.29
N ARG A 285 5.16 -16.83 12.12
CA ARG A 285 4.44 -16.27 13.26
C ARG A 285 3.77 -17.39 14.05
N GLU A 286 3.90 -17.34 15.37
CA GLU A 286 3.21 -18.26 16.25
C GLU A 286 1.69 -18.14 16.08
N ARG A 287 1.01 -19.28 16.09
CA ARG A 287 -0.45 -19.36 16.07
C ARG A 287 -0.99 -18.95 17.44
N GLU A 288 -1.98 -18.07 17.45
CA GLU A 288 -2.71 -17.71 18.68
C GLU A 288 -3.47 -18.93 19.23
N HIS A 289 -3.95 -19.81 18.33
CA HIS A 289 -4.66 -21.03 18.69
C HIS A 289 -3.96 -22.27 18.12
N PRO A 290 -2.80 -22.68 18.66
CA PRO A 290 -1.95 -23.73 18.08
C PRO A 290 -2.60 -25.13 18.06
N GLN A 291 -3.64 -25.35 18.87
CA GLN A 291 -4.46 -26.56 18.86
C GLN A 291 -5.34 -26.69 17.61
N TYR A 292 -5.55 -25.60 16.88
CA TYR A 292 -6.35 -25.54 15.66
C TYR A 292 -5.48 -25.13 14.47
N GLU A 293 -5.74 -25.72 13.31
CA GLU A 293 -5.15 -25.28 12.05
C GLU A 293 -6.12 -24.29 11.41
N LEU A 294 -6.05 -23.02 11.81
CA LEU A 294 -6.95 -21.97 11.30
C LEU A 294 -6.37 -21.34 10.03
N LEU A 295 -7.24 -21.02 9.06
CA LEU A 295 -6.85 -20.24 7.88
C LEU A 295 -6.56 -18.77 8.22
N SER A 296 -7.11 -18.29 9.34
CA SER A 296 -6.95 -16.93 9.84
C SER A 296 -5.62 -16.65 10.55
N GLU A 297 -4.75 -17.66 10.70
CA GLU A 297 -3.50 -17.57 11.45
C GLU A 297 -2.29 -18.00 10.60
N LYS A 298 -2.06 -17.29 9.48
CA LYS A 298 -0.91 -17.53 8.61
C LYS A 298 -0.04 -16.29 8.53
N GLY A 299 1.22 -16.42 8.88
CA GLY A 299 2.19 -15.34 8.76
C GLY A 299 3.59 -15.91 8.59
N VAL A 300 4.29 -15.46 7.56
CA VAL A 300 5.67 -15.84 7.29
C VAL A 300 6.44 -14.61 6.86
N GLY A 301 7.66 -14.48 7.35
CA GLY A 301 8.66 -13.67 6.69
C GLY A 301 9.87 -14.52 6.39
N LEU A 302 10.60 -14.13 5.35
CA LEU A 302 11.78 -14.82 4.94
C LEU A 302 12.76 -13.86 4.28
N ASP A 303 14.02 -14.22 4.43
CA ASP A 303 15.17 -13.59 3.85
C ASP A 303 16.02 -14.68 3.19
N GLY A 304 16.17 -14.57 1.88
CA GLY A 304 17.05 -15.41 1.07
C GLY A 304 16.31 -16.35 0.09
N ASP A 305 17.10 -17.08 -0.69
CA ASP A 305 16.60 -17.92 -1.78
C ASP A 305 16.22 -19.34 -1.30
N TYR A 306 14.94 -19.58 -1.04
CA TYR A 306 14.44 -20.90 -0.63
C TYR A 306 13.62 -21.60 -1.72
N THR A 307 13.89 -22.89 -1.90
CA THR A 307 13.13 -23.75 -2.82
C THR A 307 11.84 -24.32 -2.22
N LYS A 308 11.65 -24.19 -0.90
CA LYS A 308 10.46 -24.65 -0.15
C LYS A 308 10.18 -23.75 1.05
N LEU A 309 8.91 -23.43 1.26
CA LEU A 309 8.44 -22.63 2.39
C LEU A 309 7.81 -23.51 3.47
N PRO A 310 7.99 -23.21 4.76
CA PRO A 310 7.32 -23.89 5.87
C PRO A 310 5.86 -23.48 6.05
N LEU A 311 5.22 -22.92 5.01
CA LEU A 311 3.78 -22.65 5.01
C LEU A 311 3.01 -23.86 4.50
N ARG A 312 2.23 -24.49 5.38
CA ARG A 312 1.30 -25.54 4.97
C ARG A 312 0.02 -24.92 4.40
N PHE A 313 -0.19 -25.19 3.11
CA PHE A 313 -1.43 -24.94 2.37
C PHE A 313 -2.17 -26.24 2.05
N GLU A 314 -1.78 -27.36 2.67
CA GLU A 314 -2.44 -28.66 2.45
C GLU A 314 -3.94 -28.55 2.78
N PRO A 315 -4.83 -29.14 1.95
CA PRO A 315 -6.26 -29.08 2.19
C PRO A 315 -6.65 -29.86 3.45
N TYR A 316 -7.55 -29.30 4.27
CA TYR A 316 -8.07 -29.92 5.51
C TYR A 316 -8.76 -31.29 5.31
N THR A 317 -8.97 -31.72 4.07
CA THR A 317 -9.71 -32.93 3.71
C THR A 317 -8.85 -34.17 3.55
N GLU A 318 -7.52 -34.11 3.69
CA GLU A 318 -6.73 -35.35 3.72
C GLU A 318 -6.88 -36.04 5.08
N GLU A 319 -7.63 -37.15 5.08
CA GLU A 319 -7.65 -38.11 6.18
C GLU A 319 -6.19 -38.44 6.55
N LYS A 320 -5.83 -38.22 7.83
CA LYS A 320 -4.62 -38.80 8.41
C LYS A 320 -4.67 -40.31 8.13
N LYS A 321 -3.92 -40.78 7.12
CA LYS A 321 -3.68 -42.21 6.94
C LYS A 321 -2.98 -42.69 8.21
N LYS A 322 -3.71 -43.53 8.95
CA LYS A 322 -3.24 -44.22 10.16
C LYS A 322 -2.01 -45.08 9.89
#